data_AF-A0A8C7E882-F1
#
_entry.id   AF-A0A8C7E882-F1
#
_cell.length_a   1.000
_cell.length_b   1.000
_cell.length_c   1.000
_cell.angle_alpha   90.00
_cell.angle_beta   90.00
_cell.angle_gamma   90.00
#
_symmetry.space_group_name_H-M   'P 1'
#
loop_
_entity.id
_entity.type
_entity.pdbx_description
1 polymer ?
#
loop_
_entity_poly.entity_id
_entity_poly.type
_entity_poly.pdbx_seq_one_letter_code
_entity_poly.pdbx_strand_id
1 'polypeptide(L)' 'MFCTLNTHKVDMDKLLGAQIGLEDFIFAHVKGQRKEVEVLKNDDVLGLTITDNGTGCAFIKVNLITCKICVL' A
#
# COMPACT_ATOMS: atom_id res chain seq x y z
N MET A 1 6.91 -5.69 2.31
CA MET A 1 7.85 -4.61 1.93
C MET A 1 7.47 -4.15 0.55
N PHE A 2 7.36 -2.85 0.30
CA PHE A 2 7.08 -2.28 -1.04
C PHE A 2 7.90 -1.01 -1.24
N CYS A 3 7.91 -0.47 -2.45
CA CYS A 3 8.68 0.73 -2.77
C CYS A 3 7.78 1.83 -3.35
N THR A 4 8.11 3.08 -3.07
CA THR A 4 7.54 4.26 -3.74
C THR A 4 8.61 5.03 -4.50
N LEU A 5 8.21 5.73 -5.56
CA LEU A 5 9.08 6.57 -6.36
C LEU A 5 9.01 8.03 -5.89
N ASN A 6 10.16 8.68 -5.71
CA ASN A 6 10.30 10.12 -5.45
C ASN A 6 9.54 10.63 -4.21
N THR A 7 9.27 9.76 -3.24
CA THR A 7 8.68 10.12 -1.94
C THR A 7 8.99 9.08 -0.87
N HIS A 8 9.38 9.53 0.32
CA HIS A 8 9.49 8.69 1.51
C HIS A 8 8.14 8.47 2.20
N LYS A 9 7.08 9.17 1.79
CA LYS A 9 5.74 8.99 2.33
C LYS A 9 5.11 7.73 1.75
N VAL A 10 4.22 7.11 2.52
CA VAL A 10 3.40 5.99 2.06
C VAL A 10 2.31 6.55 1.15
N ASP A 11 2.66 6.73 -0.12
CA ASP A 11 1.81 7.27 -1.17
C ASP A 11 1.62 6.18 -2.23
N MET A 12 0.44 5.56 -2.23
CA MET A 12 0.14 4.42 -3.11
C MET A 12 -0.04 4.81 -4.58
N ASP A 13 -0.26 6.10 -4.87
CA ASP A 13 -0.27 6.60 -6.25
C ASP A 13 1.15 6.64 -6.83
N LYS A 14 2.17 6.72 -5.97
CA LYS A 14 3.60 6.65 -6.32
C LYS A 14 4.22 5.26 -6.06
N LEU A 15 3.41 4.22 -5.92
CA LEU A 15 3.90 2.86 -5.79
C LEU A 15 4.77 2.48 -7.00
N LEU A 16 5.91 1.83 -6.75
CA LEU A 16 6.81 1.34 -7.79
C LEU A 16 6.03 0.43 -8.76
N GLY A 17 6.02 0.83 -10.03
CA GLY A 17 5.37 0.10 -11.12
C GLY A 17 6.36 -0.59 -12.04
N ALA A 18 5.92 -0.88 -13.27
CA ALA A 18 6.75 -1.51 -14.30
C ALA A 18 7.75 -0.54 -14.97
N GLN A 19 7.51 0.76 -14.88
CA GLN A 19 8.36 1.79 -15.47
C GLN A 19 9.05 2.60 -14.37
N ILE A 20 10.35 2.86 -14.56
CA ILE A 20 11.21 3.59 -13.63
C ILE A 20 12.09 4.54 -14.45
N GLY A 21 12.18 5.80 -14.06
CA GLY A 21 13.08 6.78 -14.65
C GLY A 21 14.52 6.62 -14.14
N LEU A 22 15.50 7.00 -14.97
CA LEU A 22 16.93 6.93 -14.60
C LEU A 22 17.29 7.76 -13.38
N GLU A 23 16.55 8.84 -13.12
CA GLU A 23 16.78 9.78 -12.02
C GLU A 23 15.76 9.64 -10.89
N ASP A 24 14.95 8.58 -10.91
CA ASP A 24 13.96 8.36 -9.85
C ASP A 24 14.64 7.88 -8.56
N PHE A 25 14.27 8.50 -7.44
CA PHE A 25 14.65 8.01 -6.12
C PHE A 25 13.69 6.91 -5.69
N ILE A 26 14.23 5.75 -5.34
CA ILE A 26 13.46 4.62 -4.83
C ILE A 26 13.47 4.65 -3.30
N PHE A 27 12.28 4.72 -2.70
CA PHE A 27 12.10 4.63 -1.25
C PHE A 27 11.50 3.29 -0.89
N ALA A 28 12.24 2.49 -0.14
CA ALA A 28 11.79 1.18 0.31
C ALA A 28 11.10 1.26 1.68
N HIS A 29 9.88 0.74 1.76
CA HIS A 29 9.06 0.69 2.96
C HIS A 29 9.12 -0.68 3.59
N VAL A 30 9.71 -0.73 4.78
CA VAL A 30 9.77 -1.93 5.62
C VAL A 30 8.58 -2.01 6.56
N LYS A 31 8.35 -3.21 7.12
CA LYS A 31 7.24 -3.46 8.03
C LYS A 31 7.30 -2.53 9.25
N GLY A 32 6.19 -1.87 9.54
CA GLY A 32 6.08 -0.94 10.67
C GLY A 32 5.49 -1.61 11.90
N GLN A 33 4.81 -0.81 12.72
CA GLN A 33 4.06 -1.31 13.87
C GLN A 33 2.79 -2.02 13.41
N ARG A 34 2.56 -3.23 13.93
CA ARG A 34 1.31 -3.98 13.68
C ARG A 34 0.11 -3.19 14.18
N LYS A 35 -0.91 -3.07 13.34
CA LYS A 35 -2.21 -2.50 13.67
C LYS A 35 -3.30 -3.54 13.44
N GLU A 36 -4.23 -3.62 14.37
CA GLU A 36 -5.45 -4.41 14.23
C GLU A 36 -6.63 -3.44 14.14
N VAL A 37 -7.52 -3.67 13.19
CA VAL A 37 -8.68 -2.82 12.94
C VAL A 37 -9.90 -3.70 12.73
N GLU A 38 -10.95 -3.43 13.49
CA GLU A 38 -12.26 -4.05 13.29
C GLU A 38 -13.02 -3.33 12.16
N VAL A 39 -13.62 -4.09 11.25
CA VAL A 39 -14.36 -3.56 10.10
C VAL A 39 -15.72 -4.24 10.04
N LEU A 40 -16.78 -3.43 10.02
CA LEU A 40 -18.13 -3.90 9.78
C LEU A 40 -18.39 -3.98 8.27
N LYS A 41 -18.68 -5.17 7.75
CA LYS A 41 -19.01 -5.38 6.33
C LYS A 41 -20.49 -5.07 6.09
N ASN A 42 -20.80 -3.83 5.71
CA ASN A 42 -22.16 -3.38 5.39
C ASN A 42 -22.57 -3.67 3.95
N ASP A 43 -21.61 -3.70 3.02
CA ASP A 43 -21.82 -3.90 1.60
C ASP A 43 -21.15 -5.18 1.11
N ASP A 44 -21.55 -5.66 -0.08
CA ASP A 44 -20.97 -6.86 -0.69
C ASP A 44 -19.48 -6.71 -1.00
N VAL A 45 -19.04 -5.48 -1.28
CA VAL A 45 -17.66 -5.10 -1.59
C VAL A 45 -17.11 -4.11 -0.56
N LEU A 46 -15.85 -4.31 -0.16
CA LEU A 46 -15.16 -3.40 0.78
C LEU A 46 -14.52 -2.18 0.08
N GLY A 47 -14.48 -2.14 -1.26
CA GLY A 47 -13.80 -1.06 -1.98
C GLY A 47 -12.28 -1.02 -1.75
N LEU A 48 -11.68 -2.14 -1.38
CA LEU A 48 -10.23 -2.29 -1.22
C LEU A 48 -9.62 -2.92 -2.47
N THR A 49 -8.47 -2.40 -2.90
CA THR A 49 -7.61 -3.08 -3.87
C THR A 49 -6.36 -3.58 -3.17
N ILE A 50 -6.14 -4.89 -3.21
CA ILE A 50 -4.99 -5.57 -2.59
C ILE A 50 -4.00 -5.95 -3.69
N THR A 51 -2.72 -5.81 -3.42
CA THR A 51 -1.61 -6.24 -4.29
C THR A 51 -0.55 -6.91 -3.44
N ASP A 52 0.37 -7.63 -4.05
CA ASP A 52 1.53 -8.21 -3.37
C ASP A 52 2.85 -7.72 -3.95
N ASN A 53 3.94 -8.02 -3.24
CA ASN A 53 5.30 -7.66 -3.64
C ASN A 53 6.06 -8.83 -4.31
N GLY A 54 5.37 -9.90 -4.72
CA GLY A 54 5.99 -11.09 -5.33
C GLY A 54 6.73 -12.00 -4.35
N THR A 55 6.76 -11.67 -3.05
CA THR A 55 7.49 -12.43 -2.01
C THR A 55 6.59 -12.84 -0.85
N GLY A 56 5.31 -13.06 -1.11
CA GLY A 56 4.34 -13.55 -0.10
C GLY A 56 3.86 -12.49 0.89
N CYS A 57 4.07 -11.19 0.64
CA CYS A 57 3.50 -10.10 1.43
C CYS A 57 2.48 -9.32 0.61
N ALA A 58 1.20 -9.44 0.98
CA ALA A 58 0.12 -8.62 0.42
C ALA A 58 -0.04 -7.30 1.20
N PHE A 59 -0.44 -6.24 0.50
CA PHE A 59 -0.71 -4.92 1.05
C PHE A 59 -1.83 -4.21 0.29
N ILE A 60 -2.43 -3.20 0.91
CA ILE A 60 -3.55 -2.43 0.33
C ILE A 60 -2.97 -1.32 -0.56
N LYS A 61 -3.34 -1.31 -1.85
CA LYS A 61 -2.95 -0.27 -2.81
C LYS A 61 -3.96 0.87 -2.89
N VAL A 62 -5.26 0.56 -2.84
CA VAL A 62 -6.33 1.58 -2.86
C VAL A 62 -7.31 1.27 -1.75
N ASN A 63 -7.68 2.31 -1.01
CA ASN A 63 -8.70 2.24 0.03
C ASN A 63 -9.78 3.28 -0.26
N LEU A 64 -10.97 2.82 -0.67
CA LEU A 64 -12.15 3.66 -0.84
C LEU A 64 -12.95 3.82 0.47
N ILE A 65 -12.58 3.06 1.52
CA ILE A 65 -13.13 3.24 2.86
C ILE A 65 -12.39 4.42 3.50
N THR A 66 -13.11 5.43 3.98
CA THR A 66 -12.56 6.55 4.75
C THR A 66 -11.94 6.14 6.10
N CYS A 67 -11.87 4.84 6.39
CA CYS A 67 -11.24 4.29 7.57
C CYS A 67 -9.72 4.20 7.33
N LYS A 68 -8.93 4.88 8.18
CA LYS A 68 -7.45 4.87 8.20
C LYS A 68 -6.87 3.47 8.53
N ILE A 69 -7.09 2.52 7.64
CA ILE A 69 -6.47 1.21 7.64
C ILE A 69 -5.16 1.37 6.85
N CYS A 70 -4.17 1.94 7.52
CA CYS A 70 -2.79 1.79 7.08
C CYS A 70 -2.31 0.46 7.66
N VAL A 71 -2.50 -0.63 6.92
CA VAL A 71 -1.88 -1.92 7.23
C VAL A 71 -0.51 -1.90 6.59
N LEU A 72 0.52 -1.72 7.42
CA LEU A 72 1.94 -1.79 7.07
C LEU A 72 2.65 -2.75 8.00
#